data_AF-A0A9E0HCG1-F1
#
_entry.id   AF-A0A9E0HCG1-F1
#
_cell.length_a   1.000
_cell.length_b   1.000
_cell.length_c   1.000
_cell.angle_alpha   90.00
_cell.angle_beta   90.00
_cell.angle_gamma   90.00
#
_symmetry.space_group_name_H-M   'P 1'
#
loop_
_entity.id
_entity.type
_entity.pdbx_description
1 polymer ?
#
loop_
_entity_poly.entity_id
_entity_poly.type
_entity_poly.pdbx_seq_one_letter_code
_entity_poly.pdbx_strand_id
1 'polypeptide(L)'
;MERRFAWSIAVVLSCGRSAEPAGPVPAPTPTPAPTPAAADAGPAPGTVGPRYLVGETCKSPQLGRPHLFPLFAGGDLAWTAEVSAARAPMAEGPQRFQVLGSRGVRHGEFVTEVTGVPADPRGFVGESYYYDGGGPCAYRLPEKVYVTDVSCGDAGNCGISVAIRGDLAHPKTRPDIAVGQVCVVDAHLIGDLDGDGAAESFPLESFRGPGDVEGVVHRGAPCPHPRFSWYRMRLGADVLDVLGAADLDRDGHLELLVAFTAAGGPRTVAIYTPASGPIRLERRAAVVR
;
A
#
# COMPACT_ATOMS: atom_id res chain seq x y z
N MET A 1 -48.83 4.19 34.87
CA MET A 1 -48.10 3.55 35.99
C MET A 1 -46.63 3.69 35.66
N GLU A 2 -46.02 4.80 36.08
CA GLU A 2 -44.67 5.21 35.71
C GLU A 2 -43.65 4.58 36.66
N ARG A 3 -42.56 3.99 36.14
CA ARG A 3 -41.40 3.57 36.93
C ARG A 3 -40.17 4.33 36.44
N ARG A 4 -39.74 5.30 37.25
CA ARG A 4 -38.49 6.03 37.13
C ARG A 4 -37.36 5.18 37.72
N PHE A 5 -36.26 5.00 36.99
CA PHE A 5 -35.01 4.43 37.51
C PHE A 5 -33.96 5.54 37.51
N ALA A 6 -33.39 5.82 38.67
CA ALA A 6 -32.33 6.80 38.91
C ALA A 6 -31.20 6.12 39.69
N TRP A 7 -29.98 6.13 39.17
CA TRP A 7 -28.73 5.79 39.88
C TRP A 7 -27.62 6.66 39.26
N SER A 8 -27.17 7.73 39.92
CA SER A 8 -26.09 7.81 40.93
C SER A 8 -24.70 7.98 40.28
N ILE A 9 -24.23 9.22 40.30
CA ILE A 9 -22.89 9.70 39.89
C ILE A 9 -21.92 9.47 41.07
N ALA A 10 -20.78 8.83 40.82
CA ALA A 10 -19.67 8.76 41.77
C ALA A 10 -18.62 9.82 41.42
N VAL A 11 -18.45 10.81 42.31
CA VAL A 11 -17.40 11.83 42.27
C VAL A 11 -16.23 11.33 43.12
N VAL A 12 -15.04 11.22 42.52
CA VAL A 12 -13.79 10.98 43.25
C VAL A 12 -13.04 12.31 43.38
N LEU A 13 -13.05 12.87 44.58
CA LEU A 13 -12.17 13.97 45.00
C LEU A 13 -10.82 13.39 45.41
N SER A 14 -9.72 13.83 44.78
CA SER A 14 -8.36 13.61 45.28
C SER A 14 -7.73 14.95 45.63
N CYS A 15 -7.31 15.09 46.89
CA CYS A 15 -6.58 16.25 47.39
C CYS A 15 -5.06 16.07 47.22
N GLY A 16 -4.45 17.04 46.53
CA GLY A 16 -3.33 17.84 47.02
C GLY A 16 -1.94 17.22 47.21
N ARG A 17 -0.94 17.81 46.55
CA ARG A 17 0.32 18.24 47.18
C ARG A 17 0.88 19.46 46.43
N SER A 18 1.01 20.57 47.16
CA SER A 18 1.76 21.76 46.73
C SER A 18 3.23 21.43 46.65
N ALA A 19 3.86 21.76 45.53
CA ALA A 19 5.31 21.78 45.37
C ALA A 19 5.82 23.23 45.46
N GLU A 20 6.88 23.38 46.25
CA GLU A 20 7.59 24.60 46.60
C GLU A 20 8.40 25.16 45.40
N PRO A 21 8.67 26.48 45.31
CA PRO A 21 9.44 27.03 44.20
C PRO A 21 10.94 26.77 44.39
N ALA A 22 11.55 26.03 43.46
CA ALA A 22 12.99 25.85 43.38
C ALA A 22 13.68 27.16 42.96
N GLY A 23 14.75 27.53 43.67
CA GLY A 23 15.59 28.68 43.34
C GLY A 23 16.33 28.55 42.00
N PRO A 24 17.00 29.62 41.54
CA PRO A 24 17.64 29.66 40.23
C PRO A 24 18.84 28.70 40.14
N VAL A 25 18.81 27.86 39.12
CA VAL A 25 19.86 26.90 38.75
C VAL A 25 21.00 27.64 38.02
N PRO A 26 22.30 27.38 38.35
CA PRO A 26 23.42 27.98 37.63
C PRO A 26 23.49 27.48 36.18
N ALA A 27 23.87 28.36 35.26
CA ALA A 27 24.03 28.03 33.84
C ALA A 27 25.14 26.97 33.62
N PRO A 28 24.89 25.92 32.82
CA PRO A 28 25.90 24.93 32.50
C PRO A 28 26.98 25.49 31.57
N THR A 29 28.23 25.07 31.82
CA THR A 29 29.40 25.36 31.00
C THR A 29 29.20 24.87 29.56
N PRO A 30 29.54 25.67 28.52
CA PRO A 30 29.37 25.25 27.13
C PRO A 30 30.26 24.05 26.79
N THR A 31 29.64 23.00 26.26
CA THR A 31 30.30 21.81 25.71
C THR A 31 31.02 22.16 24.40
N PRO A 32 32.26 21.68 24.16
CA PRO A 32 32.94 21.90 22.87
C PRO A 32 32.14 21.30 21.72
N ALA A 33 32.10 22.01 20.59
CA ALA A 33 31.43 21.53 19.38
C ALA A 33 32.07 20.21 18.90
N PRO A 34 31.28 19.19 18.54
CA PRO A 34 31.81 17.95 18.01
C PRO A 34 32.48 18.20 16.64
N THR A 35 33.72 17.74 16.52
CA THR A 35 34.45 17.64 15.26
C THR A 35 33.65 16.81 14.25
N PRO A 36 33.44 17.26 13.01
CA PRO A 36 32.80 16.44 11.98
C PRO A 36 33.67 15.20 11.73
N ALA A 37 33.14 14.02 12.06
CA ALA A 37 33.77 12.77 11.69
C ALA A 37 33.70 12.60 10.16
N ALA A 38 34.83 12.21 9.58
CA ALA A 38 34.96 11.94 8.16
C ALA A 38 33.88 10.95 7.68
N ALA A 39 33.22 11.31 6.58
CA ALA A 39 32.37 10.42 5.82
C ALA A 39 33.26 9.37 5.15
N ASP A 40 33.16 8.11 5.60
CA ASP A 40 33.24 6.91 4.77
C ASP A 40 32.97 5.66 5.61
N ALA A 41 31.77 5.11 5.44
CA ALA A 41 31.49 3.70 5.67
C ALA A 41 30.25 3.34 4.83
N GLY A 42 30.42 2.42 3.87
CA GLY A 42 29.29 1.81 3.17
C GLY A 42 28.31 1.15 4.14
N PRO A 43 27.07 0.84 3.69
CA PRO A 43 26.03 0.36 4.59
C PRO A 43 26.47 -0.94 5.28
N ALA A 44 26.41 -0.93 6.61
CA ALA A 44 26.64 -2.10 7.43
C ALA A 44 25.57 -3.17 7.14
N PRO A 45 25.92 -4.48 7.18
CA PRO A 45 24.91 -5.53 7.17
C PRO A 45 24.14 -5.48 8.49
N GLY A 46 22.85 -5.12 8.45
CA GLY A 46 21.97 -5.25 9.62
C GLY A 46 21.00 -4.11 9.91
N THR A 47 20.87 -3.08 9.07
CA THR A 47 19.74 -2.14 9.21
C THR A 47 18.44 -2.83 8.83
N VAL A 48 17.67 -3.22 9.85
CA VAL A 48 16.26 -3.61 9.74
C VAL A 48 15.55 -2.47 9.02
N GLY A 49 15.22 -2.68 7.75
CA GLY A 49 14.53 -1.74 6.91
C GLY A 49 13.53 -2.51 6.04
N PRO A 50 12.56 -1.82 5.44
CA PRO A 50 11.51 -2.48 4.68
C PRO A 50 12.13 -3.35 3.58
N ARG A 51 11.63 -4.58 3.47
CA ARG A 51 12.06 -5.54 2.46
C ARG A 51 11.40 -5.25 1.12
N TYR A 52 10.16 -4.78 1.16
CA TYR A 52 9.35 -4.52 -0.02
C TYR A 52 9.00 -3.04 -0.13
N LEU A 53 9.03 -2.55 -1.36
CA LEU A 53 8.46 -1.28 -1.77
C LEU A 53 7.34 -1.57 -2.75
N VAL A 54 6.16 -1.02 -2.50
CA VAL A 54 4.98 -1.22 -3.36
C VAL A 54 4.47 0.14 -3.76
N GLY A 55 4.37 0.40 -5.06
CA GLY A 55 3.85 1.66 -5.55
C GLY A 55 2.77 1.48 -6.60
N GLU A 56 1.97 2.52 -6.76
CA GLU A 56 1.05 2.61 -7.87
C GLU A 56 1.81 3.06 -9.11
N THR A 57 1.88 2.21 -10.14
CA THR A 57 2.49 2.56 -11.41
C THR A 57 1.42 2.93 -12.42
N CYS A 58 1.53 4.12 -13.02
CA CYS A 58 0.65 4.59 -14.09
C CYS A 58 1.43 4.84 -15.35
N LYS A 59 0.89 4.49 -16.52
CA LYS A 59 1.50 4.82 -17.82
C LYS A 59 0.72 5.93 -18.52
N SER A 60 1.31 7.11 -18.58
CA SER A 60 0.74 8.26 -19.29
C SER A 60 1.17 8.24 -20.76
N PRO A 61 0.23 8.36 -21.72
CA PRO A 61 0.58 8.54 -23.13
C PRO A 61 1.45 9.77 -23.39
N GLN A 62 1.23 10.85 -22.63
CA GLN A 62 1.93 12.13 -22.80
C GLN A 62 3.41 12.04 -22.41
N LEU A 63 3.75 11.16 -21.48
CA LEU A 63 5.09 11.06 -20.92
C LEU A 63 5.85 9.84 -21.44
N GLY A 64 5.18 8.93 -22.14
CA GLY A 64 5.79 7.79 -22.84
C GLY A 64 6.47 6.76 -21.93
N ARG A 65 6.42 6.92 -20.61
CA ARG A 65 7.09 6.11 -19.59
C ARG A 65 6.13 5.80 -18.43
N PRO A 66 6.39 4.74 -17.64
CA PRO A 66 5.67 4.54 -16.39
C PRO A 66 6.06 5.61 -15.36
N HIS A 67 5.13 5.92 -14.47
CA HIS A 67 5.32 6.81 -13.33
C HIS A 67 4.90 6.11 -12.07
N LEU A 68 5.71 6.28 -11.03
CA LEU A 68 5.49 5.67 -9.74
C LEU A 68 4.90 6.70 -8.77
N PHE A 69 3.73 6.37 -8.26
CA PHE A 69 2.96 7.10 -7.28
C PHE A 69 2.94 6.31 -5.97
N PRO A 70 2.61 6.95 -4.84
CA PRO A 70 3.29 6.78 -3.57
C PRO A 70 3.48 5.33 -3.11
N LEU A 71 4.60 5.18 -2.43
CA LEU A 71 5.17 3.91 -2.05
C LEU A 71 4.70 3.52 -0.65
N PHE A 72 4.19 2.31 -0.52
CA PHE A 72 4.16 1.60 0.74
C PHE A 72 5.50 0.91 0.94
N ALA A 73 5.95 0.87 2.19
CA ALA A 73 7.12 0.11 2.58
C ALA A 73 6.71 -0.90 3.66
N GLY A 74 7.18 -2.15 3.55
CA GLY A 74 6.81 -3.21 4.48
C GLY A 74 7.60 -4.50 4.28
N GLY A 75 7.00 -5.62 4.66
CA GLY A 75 7.64 -6.93 4.73
C GLY A 75 7.98 -7.29 6.16
N ASP A 76 9.27 -7.34 6.48
CA ASP A 76 9.75 -7.65 7.84
C ASP A 76 9.35 -6.59 8.90
N LEU A 77 8.74 -5.48 8.47
CA LEU A 77 8.19 -4.40 9.28
C LEU A 77 6.73 -4.16 8.89
N ALA A 78 5.95 -3.62 9.82
CA ALA A 78 4.57 -3.19 9.55
C ALA A 78 4.52 -2.23 8.36
N TRP A 79 3.54 -2.46 7.48
CA TRP A 79 3.31 -1.60 6.31
C TRP A 79 3.13 -0.14 6.71
N THR A 80 3.81 0.75 6.00
CA THR A 80 3.75 2.19 6.23
C THR A 80 3.65 2.95 4.91
N ALA A 81 2.94 4.08 4.94
CA ALA A 81 2.89 5.07 3.86
C ALA A 81 3.81 6.28 4.15
N GLU A 82 4.64 6.21 5.19
CA GLU A 82 5.59 7.26 5.52
C GLU A 82 6.62 7.42 4.39
N VAL A 83 6.64 8.61 3.81
CA VAL A 83 7.48 8.92 2.64
C VAL A 83 8.95 8.68 2.92
N SER A 84 9.43 8.98 4.13
CA SER A 84 10.81 8.74 4.54
C SER A 84 11.16 7.24 4.57
N ALA A 85 10.27 6.41 5.11
CA ALA A 85 10.46 4.96 5.19
C ALA A 85 10.47 4.32 3.80
N ALA A 86 9.55 4.75 2.93
CA ALA A 86 9.44 4.21 1.58
C ALA A 86 10.56 4.68 0.63
N ARG A 87 11.13 5.87 0.87
CA ARG A 87 12.27 6.40 0.11
C ARG A 87 13.62 5.95 0.64
N ALA A 88 13.72 5.51 1.89
CA ALA A 88 15.01 5.15 2.51
C ALA A 88 15.77 4.09 1.68
N PRO A 89 15.18 2.98 1.22
CA PRO A 89 15.90 2.02 0.38
C PRO A 89 16.33 2.62 -0.97
N MET A 90 15.56 3.56 -1.52
CA MET A 90 15.89 4.23 -2.78
C MET A 90 17.02 5.25 -2.65
N ALA A 91 17.29 5.73 -1.43
CA ALA A 91 18.42 6.59 -1.13
C ALA A 91 19.73 5.79 -0.98
N GLU A 92 19.64 4.50 -0.67
CA GLU A 92 20.78 3.58 -0.64
C GLU A 92 21.23 3.16 -2.06
N GLY A 93 20.33 3.25 -3.03
CA GLY A 93 20.60 2.99 -4.44
C GLY A 93 19.32 2.76 -5.24
N PRO A 94 19.42 2.62 -6.58
CA PRO A 94 18.27 2.37 -7.42
C PRO A 94 17.54 1.07 -7.03
N GLN A 95 16.25 1.00 -7.32
CA GLN A 95 15.40 -0.15 -7.04
C GLN A 95 14.75 -0.64 -8.33
N ARG A 96 14.63 -1.96 -8.50
CA ARG A 96 13.95 -2.59 -9.63
C ARG A 96 12.51 -2.89 -9.24
N PHE A 97 11.58 -2.20 -9.88
CA PHE A 97 10.15 -2.41 -9.72
C PHE A 97 9.64 -3.35 -10.81
N GLN A 98 8.89 -4.37 -10.41
CA GLN A 98 8.16 -5.26 -11.30
C GLN A 98 6.72 -4.78 -11.40
N VAL A 99 6.25 -4.55 -12.62
CA VAL A 99 4.88 -4.12 -12.90
C VAL A 99 4.00 -5.35 -13.07
N LEU A 100 3.01 -5.49 -12.18
CA LEU A 100 1.98 -6.51 -12.30
C LEU A 100 0.89 -5.98 -13.24
N GLY A 101 0.57 -6.74 -14.28
CA GLY A 101 -0.51 -6.35 -15.19
C GLY A 101 -1.89 -6.77 -14.69
N SER A 102 -2.94 -6.54 -15.48
CA SER A 102 -4.34 -6.67 -15.06
C SER A 102 -4.79 -8.10 -14.68
N ARG A 103 -3.93 -9.10 -14.91
CA ARG A 103 -4.14 -10.50 -14.50
C ARG A 103 -3.21 -10.97 -13.37
N GLY A 104 -2.47 -10.04 -12.75
CA GLY A 104 -1.51 -10.33 -11.67
C GLY A 104 -0.18 -10.91 -12.15
N VAL A 105 -0.04 -11.16 -13.45
CA VAL A 105 1.23 -11.61 -14.04
C VAL A 105 2.16 -10.42 -14.21
N ARG A 106 3.46 -10.60 -13.98
CA ARG A 106 4.45 -9.57 -14.31
C ARG A 106 4.42 -9.28 -15.82
N HIS A 107 4.14 -8.04 -16.18
CA HIS A 107 4.13 -7.60 -17.57
C HIS A 107 5.25 -6.64 -17.92
N GLY A 108 5.84 -5.95 -16.94
CA GLY A 108 6.99 -5.10 -17.17
C GLY A 108 7.89 -4.95 -15.97
N GLU A 109 8.96 -4.22 -16.14
CA GLU A 109 9.85 -3.81 -15.07
C GLU A 109 10.48 -2.46 -15.38
N PHE A 110 10.88 -1.74 -14.34
CA PHE A 110 11.71 -0.56 -14.47
C PHE A 110 12.67 -0.41 -13.31
N VAL A 111 13.73 0.36 -13.51
CA VAL A 111 14.68 0.73 -12.45
C VAL A 111 14.58 2.23 -12.22
N THR A 112 14.46 2.63 -10.96
CA THR A 112 14.41 4.04 -10.56
C THR A 112 15.11 4.25 -9.21
N GLU A 113 15.64 5.44 -8.96
CA GLU A 113 16.26 5.84 -7.70
C GLU A 113 15.43 6.93 -7.01
N VAL A 114 15.84 7.39 -5.82
CA VAL A 114 15.07 8.37 -5.04
C VAL A 114 14.70 9.65 -5.80
N THR A 115 15.54 10.12 -6.73
CA THR A 115 15.27 11.31 -7.57
C THR A 115 14.16 11.05 -8.58
N GLY A 116 13.97 9.79 -8.97
CA GLY A 116 12.92 9.28 -9.84
C GLY A 116 11.65 8.86 -9.09
N VAL A 117 11.43 9.35 -7.86
CA VAL A 117 10.13 9.29 -7.19
C VAL A 117 9.79 10.68 -6.62
N PRO A 118 8.62 11.25 -6.94
CA PRO A 118 8.27 12.59 -6.49
C PRO A 118 8.14 12.62 -4.97
N ALA A 119 8.63 13.70 -4.35
CA ALA A 119 8.50 13.90 -2.89
C ALA A 119 7.07 14.25 -2.48
N ASP A 120 6.31 14.90 -3.36
CA ASP A 120 4.88 15.11 -3.18
C ASP A 120 4.13 13.87 -3.69
N PRO A 121 3.36 13.15 -2.84
CA PRO A 121 2.52 12.01 -3.27
C PRO A 121 1.44 12.40 -4.28
N ARG A 122 1.11 13.69 -4.39
CA ARG A 122 0.20 14.28 -5.39
C ARG A 122 0.96 14.73 -6.65
N GLY A 123 2.28 14.84 -6.56
CA GLY A 123 3.16 15.27 -7.63
C GLY A 123 3.35 14.19 -8.70
N PHE A 124 3.57 14.63 -9.93
CA PHE A 124 3.87 13.75 -11.06
C PHE A 124 5.39 13.60 -11.23
N VAL A 125 5.79 12.44 -11.76
CA VAL A 125 7.10 12.04 -12.29
C VAL A 125 8.07 11.47 -11.25
N GLY A 126 8.57 10.30 -11.59
CA GLY A 126 10.01 10.23 -11.66
C GLY A 126 10.52 9.35 -12.79
N GLU A 127 11.74 9.65 -13.20
CA GLU A 127 12.39 9.03 -14.35
C GLU A 127 12.77 7.59 -14.01
N SER A 128 12.45 6.67 -14.93
CA SER A 128 13.05 5.34 -14.93
C SER A 128 14.25 5.33 -15.86
N TYR A 129 15.36 4.76 -15.41
CA TYR A 129 16.55 4.53 -16.23
C TYR A 129 16.30 3.52 -17.36
N TYR A 130 15.39 2.60 -17.09
CA TYR A 130 15.07 1.46 -17.94
C TYR A 130 13.61 1.10 -17.75
N TYR A 131 12.92 0.76 -18.84
CA TYR A 131 11.60 0.14 -18.79
C TYR A 131 11.53 -0.92 -19.88
N ASP A 132 11.17 -2.13 -19.49
CA ASP A 132 10.92 -3.24 -20.41
C ASP A 132 9.54 -3.84 -20.16
N GLY A 133 8.88 -4.28 -21.24
CA GLY A 133 7.58 -4.93 -21.19
C GLY A 133 6.33 -4.04 -21.23
N GLY A 134 5.21 -4.65 -20.90
CA GLY A 134 3.86 -4.06 -20.86
C GLY A 134 3.56 -3.32 -19.55
N GLY A 135 2.64 -2.36 -19.64
CA GLY A 135 2.23 -1.54 -18.49
C GLY A 135 1.28 -2.29 -17.54
N PRO A 136 0.78 -1.62 -16.49
CA PRO A 136 -0.12 -2.22 -15.50
C PRO A 136 -1.46 -2.70 -16.09
N CYS A 137 -1.91 -2.10 -17.19
CA CYS A 137 -3.11 -2.54 -17.89
C CYS A 137 -2.83 -3.59 -18.97
N ALA A 138 -1.57 -3.95 -19.18
CA ALA A 138 -1.24 -4.96 -20.17
C ALA A 138 -1.58 -6.36 -19.62
N TYR A 139 -2.12 -7.21 -20.48
CA TYR A 139 -2.14 -8.65 -20.29
C TYR A 139 -1.65 -9.33 -21.57
N ARG A 140 -1.14 -10.56 -21.43
CA ARG A 140 -0.55 -11.30 -22.55
C ARG A 140 -1.53 -12.34 -23.07
N LEU A 141 -1.75 -12.33 -24.38
CA LEU A 141 -2.43 -13.41 -25.10
C LEU A 141 -1.46 -14.59 -25.33
N PRO A 142 -1.96 -15.82 -25.60
CA PRO A 142 -1.13 -17.00 -25.84
C PRO A 142 -0.02 -16.79 -26.90
N GLU A 143 -0.27 -15.95 -27.90
CA GLU A 143 0.65 -15.63 -29.01
C GLU A 143 1.74 -14.61 -28.64
N LYS A 144 1.92 -14.32 -27.34
CA LYS A 144 2.88 -13.34 -26.82
C LYS A 144 2.59 -11.88 -27.20
N VAL A 145 1.41 -11.60 -27.75
CA VAL A 145 0.92 -10.25 -27.99
C VAL A 145 0.45 -9.63 -26.67
N TYR A 146 0.90 -8.42 -26.37
CA TYR A 146 0.39 -7.63 -25.26
C TYR A 146 -0.83 -6.86 -25.71
N VAL A 147 -1.91 -6.97 -24.95
CA VAL A 147 -3.16 -6.23 -25.15
C VAL A 147 -3.43 -5.40 -23.91
N THR A 148 -4.00 -4.22 -24.09
CA THR A 148 -4.42 -3.34 -22.99
C THR A 148 -5.83 -3.70 -22.55
N ASP A 149 -6.02 -3.90 -21.25
CA ASP A 149 -7.34 -3.94 -20.63
C ASP A 149 -7.97 -2.55 -20.74
N VAL A 150 -9.08 -2.47 -21.48
CA VAL A 150 -9.75 -1.19 -21.79
C VAL A 150 -10.26 -0.52 -20.52
N SER A 151 -10.85 -1.29 -19.58
CA SER A 151 -11.35 -0.75 -18.32
C SER A 151 -10.23 -0.15 -17.48
N CYS A 152 -9.07 -0.80 -17.45
CA CYS A 152 -7.88 -0.29 -16.79
C CYS A 152 -7.32 0.96 -17.49
N GLY A 153 -7.30 0.97 -18.83
CA GLY A 153 -6.90 2.14 -19.63
C GLY A 153 -7.76 3.38 -19.34
N ASP A 154 -9.08 3.22 -19.37
CA ASP A 154 -10.07 4.27 -19.07
C ASP A 154 -10.02 4.71 -17.59
N ALA A 155 -9.50 3.86 -16.72
CA ALA A 155 -9.25 4.15 -15.31
C ALA A 155 -7.97 4.96 -15.04
N GLY A 156 -7.25 5.40 -16.08
CA GLY A 156 -6.03 6.17 -15.94
C GLY A 156 -4.75 5.35 -16.14
N ASN A 157 -4.89 4.11 -16.58
CA ASN A 157 -3.79 3.24 -16.95
C ASN A 157 -2.82 2.95 -15.79
N CYS A 158 -3.37 2.67 -14.61
CA CYS A 158 -2.65 2.48 -13.35
C CYS A 158 -2.82 1.05 -12.79
N GLY A 159 -1.82 0.57 -12.05
CA GLY A 159 -1.83 -0.69 -11.31
C GLY A 159 -0.68 -0.71 -10.32
N ILE A 160 -0.28 -1.90 -9.84
CA ILE A 160 0.75 -2.00 -8.81
C ILE A 160 2.10 -2.42 -9.38
N SER A 161 3.18 -1.89 -8.80
CA SER A 161 4.51 -2.42 -8.97
C SER A 161 5.19 -2.67 -7.64
N VAL A 162 6.08 -3.66 -7.62
CA VAL A 162 6.75 -4.12 -6.41
C VAL A 162 8.25 -4.17 -6.64
N ALA A 163 9.03 -3.60 -5.72
CA ALA A 163 10.47 -3.78 -5.66
C ALA A 163 10.85 -4.51 -4.38
N ILE A 164 11.86 -5.35 -4.48
CA ILE A 164 12.51 -5.99 -3.34
C ILE A 164 13.85 -5.29 -3.11
N ARG A 165 14.07 -4.82 -1.88
CA ARG A 165 15.31 -4.15 -1.50
C ARG A 165 16.50 -5.06 -1.80
N GLY A 166 17.47 -4.54 -2.56
CA GLY A 166 18.70 -5.26 -2.92
C GLY A 166 18.61 -6.20 -4.12
N ASP A 167 17.45 -6.34 -4.77
CA ASP A 167 17.25 -7.26 -5.91
C ASP A 167 17.92 -6.80 -7.22
N LEU A 168 18.59 -5.64 -7.23
CA LEU A 168 19.38 -5.19 -8.38
C LEU A 168 20.49 -6.16 -8.78
N ALA A 169 21.09 -6.85 -7.81
CA ALA A 169 22.27 -7.70 -8.02
C ALA A 169 21.95 -9.05 -8.68
N HIS A 170 20.68 -9.46 -8.72
CA HIS A 170 20.28 -10.78 -9.20
C HIS A 170 19.20 -10.70 -10.28
N PRO A 171 19.49 -10.17 -11.48
CA PRO A 171 18.52 -10.01 -12.57
C PRO A 171 17.86 -11.32 -13.04
N LYS A 172 18.32 -12.48 -12.56
CA LYS A 172 17.77 -13.80 -12.89
C LYS A 172 16.85 -14.38 -11.83
N THR A 173 16.92 -13.94 -10.57
CA THR A 173 16.00 -14.40 -9.50
C THR A 173 14.81 -13.47 -9.49
N ARG A 174 13.82 -13.81 -10.29
CA ARG A 174 12.53 -13.13 -10.31
C ARG A 174 11.84 -13.46 -8.98
N PRO A 175 11.54 -12.48 -8.11
CA PRO A 175 10.61 -12.77 -7.04
C PRO A 175 9.29 -13.24 -7.62
N ASP A 176 8.95 -14.47 -7.26
CA ASP A 176 7.58 -14.94 -7.37
C ASP A 176 6.82 -14.23 -6.24
N ILE A 177 5.88 -13.38 -6.63
CA ILE A 177 4.92 -12.76 -5.73
C ILE A 177 3.64 -13.51 -6.01
N ALA A 178 3.12 -14.23 -5.02
CA ALA A 178 1.84 -14.89 -5.18
C ALA A 178 0.77 -13.82 -5.36
N VAL A 179 -0.14 -14.02 -6.30
CA VAL A 179 -1.22 -13.09 -6.60
C VAL A 179 -2.55 -13.81 -6.50
N GLY A 180 -3.53 -13.15 -5.90
CA GLY A 180 -4.90 -13.61 -5.89
C GLY A 180 -5.71 -13.01 -7.01
N GLN A 181 -6.86 -13.63 -7.27
CA GLN A 181 -7.90 -13.02 -8.06
C GLN A 181 -9.12 -12.81 -7.16
N VAL A 182 -9.72 -11.64 -7.29
CA VAL A 182 -10.91 -11.25 -6.56
C VAL A 182 -12.05 -10.99 -7.54
N CYS A 183 -13.24 -10.88 -6.98
CA CYS A 183 -14.48 -10.79 -7.72
C CYS A 183 -15.37 -9.73 -7.15
N VAL A 184 -16.20 -9.16 -8.01
CA VAL A 184 -17.19 -8.17 -7.59
C VAL A 184 -18.56 -8.72 -7.93
N VAL A 185 -19.34 -9.05 -6.90
CA VAL A 185 -20.69 -9.60 -7.03
C VAL A 185 -21.59 -8.90 -6.02
N ASP A 186 -22.75 -8.40 -6.47
CA ASP A 186 -23.76 -7.78 -5.61
C ASP A 186 -23.20 -6.76 -4.60
N ALA A 187 -22.32 -5.86 -5.08
CA ALA A 187 -21.62 -4.85 -4.27
C ALA A 187 -20.73 -5.41 -3.14
N HIS A 188 -20.21 -6.62 -3.32
CA HIS A 188 -19.19 -7.22 -2.46
C HIS A 188 -17.94 -7.57 -3.26
N LEU A 189 -16.78 -7.38 -2.62
CA LEU A 189 -15.51 -7.94 -3.05
C LEU A 189 -15.38 -9.34 -2.47
N ILE A 190 -15.11 -10.33 -3.32
CA ILE A 190 -15.02 -11.74 -2.93
C ILE A 190 -13.67 -12.30 -3.35
N GLY A 191 -12.98 -12.98 -2.45
CA GLY A 191 -11.71 -13.64 -2.70
C GLY A 191 -11.25 -14.40 -1.46
N ASP A 192 -10.37 -15.38 -1.67
CA ASP A 192 -9.57 -16.02 -0.62
C ASP A 192 -8.35 -15.13 -0.39
N LEU A 193 -8.39 -14.31 0.66
CA LEU A 193 -7.34 -13.35 0.97
C LEU A 193 -6.43 -13.84 2.10
N ASP A 194 -6.91 -14.70 3.00
CA ASP A 194 -6.08 -15.27 4.08
C ASP A 194 -5.44 -16.62 3.72
N GLY A 195 -5.67 -17.12 2.50
CA GLY A 195 -5.00 -18.31 1.98
C GLY A 195 -5.50 -19.62 2.60
N ASP A 196 -6.63 -19.61 3.30
CA ASP A 196 -7.19 -20.81 3.93
C ASP A 196 -8.00 -21.70 2.97
N GLY A 197 -8.22 -21.24 1.73
CA GLY A 197 -8.95 -21.93 0.68
C GLY A 197 -10.46 -21.69 0.70
N ALA A 198 -11.00 -21.04 1.73
CA ALA A 198 -12.34 -20.46 1.72
C ALA A 198 -12.30 -19.09 1.05
N ALA A 199 -13.45 -18.64 0.55
CA ALA A 199 -13.56 -17.28 0.04
C ALA A 199 -14.25 -16.41 1.08
N GLU A 200 -13.75 -15.20 1.27
CA GLU A 200 -14.34 -14.17 2.10
C GLU A 200 -15.12 -13.19 1.22
N SER A 201 -16.08 -12.49 1.82
CA SER A 201 -16.89 -11.46 1.19
C SER A 201 -16.84 -10.19 2.02
N PHE A 202 -16.51 -9.07 1.36
CA PHE A 202 -16.34 -7.75 1.96
C PHE A 202 -17.25 -6.75 1.25
N PRO A 203 -18.16 -6.05 1.94
CA PRO A 203 -19.01 -5.03 1.33
C PRO A 203 -18.16 -3.90 0.73
N LEU A 204 -18.40 -3.52 -0.53
CA LEU A 204 -17.61 -2.45 -1.18
C LEU A 204 -17.75 -1.09 -0.47
N GLU A 205 -18.92 -0.84 0.11
CA GLU A 205 -19.20 0.38 0.90
C GLU A 205 -18.30 0.51 2.13
N SER A 206 -17.82 -0.60 2.69
CA SER A 206 -16.95 -0.59 3.87
C SER A 206 -15.56 0.01 3.58
N PHE A 207 -15.16 0.10 2.31
CA PHE A 207 -13.91 0.76 1.91
C PHE A 207 -14.01 2.29 1.86
N ARG A 208 -15.20 2.88 2.09
CA ARG A 208 -15.39 4.35 2.21
C ARG A 208 -14.92 4.85 3.57
N GLY A 209 -13.64 4.81 3.86
CA GLY A 209 -13.16 5.37 5.12
C GLY A 209 -11.76 4.96 5.52
N PRO A 210 -11.32 5.42 6.70
CA PRO A 210 -9.99 5.12 7.21
C PRO A 210 -9.91 3.83 8.04
N GLY A 211 -11.02 3.10 8.18
CA GLY A 211 -11.13 1.96 9.10
C GLY A 211 -10.81 0.62 8.44
N ASP A 212 -10.82 -0.41 9.29
CA ASP A 212 -10.79 -1.81 8.89
C ASP A 212 -12.11 -2.20 8.20
N VAL A 213 -12.07 -3.27 7.41
CA VAL A 213 -13.22 -3.76 6.67
C VAL A 213 -13.62 -5.13 7.20
N GLU A 214 -14.77 -5.17 7.86
CA GLU A 214 -15.38 -6.43 8.31
C GLU A 214 -15.91 -7.22 7.10
N GLY A 215 -15.73 -8.53 7.14
CA GLY A 215 -16.22 -9.46 6.13
C GLY A 215 -16.92 -10.66 6.72
N VAL A 216 -17.33 -11.57 5.84
CA VAL A 216 -17.98 -12.83 6.19
C VAL A 216 -17.50 -13.94 5.25
N VAL A 217 -17.68 -15.20 5.66
CA VAL A 217 -17.47 -16.33 4.74
C VAL A 217 -18.45 -16.23 3.57
N HIS A 218 -17.94 -16.27 2.34
CA HIS A 218 -18.75 -16.35 1.14
C HIS A 218 -19.29 -17.77 0.95
N ARG A 219 -20.61 -17.89 0.86
CA ARG A 219 -21.31 -19.19 0.64
C ARG A 219 -22.01 -19.29 -0.71
N GLY A 220 -21.81 -18.29 -1.58
CA GLY A 220 -22.43 -18.24 -2.90
C GLY A 220 -21.71 -19.13 -3.92
N ALA A 221 -22.16 -19.06 -5.16
CA ALA A 221 -21.49 -19.72 -6.27
C ALA A 221 -20.04 -19.22 -6.42
N PRO A 222 -19.13 -20.05 -6.97
CA PRO A 222 -17.80 -19.63 -7.35
C PRO A 222 -17.85 -18.43 -8.28
N CYS A 223 -16.80 -17.62 -8.22
CA CYS A 223 -16.74 -16.41 -9.03
C CYS A 223 -16.71 -16.72 -10.53
N PRO A 224 -17.61 -16.14 -11.34
CA PRO A 224 -17.64 -16.40 -12.78
C PRO A 224 -16.51 -15.71 -13.53
N HIS A 225 -16.02 -14.57 -13.02
CA HIS A 225 -15.03 -13.72 -13.69
C HIS A 225 -13.99 -13.19 -12.71
N PRO A 226 -13.14 -14.06 -12.13
CA PRO A 226 -12.09 -13.63 -11.22
C PRO A 226 -11.06 -12.77 -11.96
N ARG A 227 -10.66 -11.67 -11.33
CA ARG A 227 -9.67 -10.73 -11.87
C ARG A 227 -8.72 -10.29 -10.78
N PHE A 228 -7.49 -10.00 -11.18
CA PHE A 228 -6.51 -9.42 -10.27
C PHE A 228 -6.89 -7.98 -9.90
N SER A 229 -7.36 -7.19 -10.87
CA SER A 229 -7.78 -5.81 -10.65
C SER A 229 -9.19 -5.50 -11.17
N TRP A 230 -9.84 -4.56 -10.49
CA TRP A 230 -11.17 -4.03 -10.81
C TRP A 230 -11.13 -2.51 -10.78
N TYR A 231 -11.77 -1.86 -11.73
CA TYR A 231 -11.69 -0.40 -11.86
C TYR A 231 -13.06 0.23 -12.00
N ARG A 232 -13.16 1.48 -11.56
CA ARG A 232 -14.33 2.37 -11.72
C ARG A 232 -15.61 1.80 -11.13
N MET A 233 -15.53 1.01 -10.05
CA MET A 233 -16.71 0.52 -9.36
C MET A 233 -17.41 1.70 -8.70
N ARG A 234 -18.68 1.92 -9.06
CA ARG A 234 -19.46 3.07 -8.57
C ARG A 234 -20.06 2.76 -7.22
N LEU A 235 -19.78 3.63 -6.26
CA LEU A 235 -20.39 3.66 -4.94
C LEU A 235 -21.14 4.99 -4.81
N GLY A 236 -22.37 5.04 -5.34
CA GLY A 236 -23.06 6.32 -5.55
C GLY A 236 -22.26 7.25 -6.47
N ALA A 237 -21.89 8.43 -5.97
CA ALA A 237 -21.04 9.38 -6.70
C ALA A 237 -19.52 9.08 -6.58
N ASP A 238 -19.13 8.21 -5.64
CA ASP A 238 -17.75 7.86 -5.38
C ASP A 238 -17.29 6.72 -6.31
N VAL A 239 -15.97 6.50 -6.35
CA VAL A 239 -15.34 5.47 -7.17
C VAL A 239 -14.38 4.64 -6.34
N LEU A 240 -14.45 3.32 -6.51
CA LEU A 240 -13.53 2.35 -5.94
C LEU A 240 -12.79 1.61 -7.08
N ASP A 241 -11.48 1.48 -6.94
CA ASP A 241 -10.63 0.60 -7.74
C ASP A 241 -9.97 -0.42 -6.80
N VAL A 242 -9.91 -1.68 -7.20
CA VAL A 242 -9.01 -2.69 -6.63
C VAL A 242 -7.81 -2.80 -7.56
N LEU A 243 -6.64 -2.40 -7.07
CA LEU A 243 -5.42 -2.37 -7.87
C LEU A 243 -4.74 -3.74 -7.95
N GLY A 244 -4.99 -4.62 -6.98
CA GLY A 244 -4.45 -5.97 -6.91
C GLY A 244 -4.61 -6.60 -5.54
N ALA A 245 -4.56 -7.94 -5.51
CA ALA A 245 -4.36 -8.74 -4.30
C ALA A 245 -3.09 -9.58 -4.46
N ALA A 246 -2.12 -9.42 -3.57
CA ALA A 246 -0.82 -10.07 -3.68
C ALA A 246 -0.21 -10.35 -2.32
N ASP A 247 0.51 -11.47 -2.19
CA ASP A 247 1.31 -11.83 -1.02
C ASP A 247 2.60 -11.00 -1.03
N LEU A 248 2.51 -9.79 -0.47
CA LEU A 248 3.55 -8.79 -0.58
C LEU A 248 4.62 -8.97 0.50
N ASP A 249 4.32 -9.61 1.62
CA ASP A 249 5.29 -9.88 2.69
C ASP A 249 5.74 -11.35 2.81
N ARG A 250 5.11 -12.27 2.08
CA ARG A 250 5.40 -13.73 2.03
C ARG A 250 4.97 -14.49 3.28
N ASP A 251 3.93 -14.03 3.96
CA ASP A 251 3.30 -14.77 5.05
C ASP A 251 2.22 -15.76 4.56
N GLY A 252 1.86 -15.70 3.27
CA GLY A 252 0.84 -16.55 2.65
C GLY A 252 -0.54 -15.91 2.60
N HIS A 253 -0.73 -14.75 3.22
CA HIS A 253 -1.90 -13.91 3.06
C HIS A 253 -1.72 -12.97 1.86
N LEU A 254 -2.83 -12.46 1.33
CA LEU A 254 -2.84 -11.53 0.22
C LEU A 254 -3.18 -10.13 0.71
N GLU A 255 -2.18 -9.23 0.67
CA GLU A 255 -2.42 -7.80 0.80
C GLU A 255 -3.30 -7.30 -0.35
N LEU A 256 -4.36 -6.56 0.01
CA LEU A 256 -5.27 -5.93 -0.92
C LEU A 256 -4.94 -4.44 -1.07
N LEU A 257 -4.63 -4.01 -2.29
CA LEU A 257 -4.48 -2.59 -2.62
C LEU A 257 -5.76 -2.03 -3.21
N VAL A 258 -6.32 -1.02 -2.55
CA VAL A 258 -7.58 -0.37 -2.93
C VAL A 258 -7.35 1.11 -3.09
N ALA A 259 -7.92 1.68 -4.15
CA ALA A 259 -8.00 3.12 -4.33
C ALA A 259 -9.45 3.59 -4.26
N PHE A 260 -9.72 4.53 -3.37
CA PHE A 260 -11.02 5.15 -3.19
C PHE A 260 -10.95 6.62 -3.58
N THR A 261 -11.90 7.08 -4.41
CA THR A 261 -12.03 8.48 -4.82
C THR A 261 -13.41 8.99 -4.41
N ALA A 262 -13.45 9.87 -3.42
CA ALA A 262 -14.68 10.55 -3.03
C ALA A 262 -15.12 11.53 -4.14
N ALA A 263 -16.42 11.74 -4.29
CA ALA A 263 -16.99 12.66 -5.26
C ALA A 263 -16.45 14.08 -5.04
N GLY A 264 -15.70 14.62 -6.01
CA GLY A 264 -15.04 15.92 -5.91
C GLY A 264 -13.91 15.99 -4.88
N GLY A 265 -13.54 14.86 -4.27
CA GLY A 265 -12.48 14.74 -3.28
C GLY A 265 -11.19 14.13 -3.86
N PRO A 266 -10.16 13.98 -3.02
CA PRO A 266 -8.90 13.36 -3.41
C PRO A 266 -9.03 11.84 -3.52
N ARG A 267 -8.06 11.21 -4.19
CA ARG A 267 -7.97 9.76 -4.33
C ARG A 267 -7.08 9.19 -3.24
N THR A 268 -7.60 8.31 -2.39
CA THR A 268 -6.81 7.64 -1.34
C THR A 268 -6.49 6.23 -1.76
N VAL A 269 -5.21 5.86 -1.77
CA VAL A 269 -4.76 4.47 -1.95
C VAL A 269 -4.43 3.89 -0.59
N ALA A 270 -4.92 2.69 -0.30
CA ALA A 270 -4.70 1.99 0.95
C ALA A 270 -4.29 0.55 0.70
N ILE A 271 -3.48 0.02 1.62
CA ILE A 271 -3.12 -1.39 1.70
C ILE A 271 -3.80 -2.01 2.92
N TYR A 272 -4.43 -3.15 2.69
CA TYR A 272 -5.11 -3.92 3.71
C TYR A 272 -4.49 -5.32 3.82
N THR A 273 -4.38 -5.84 5.03
CA THR A 273 -3.90 -7.20 5.32
C THR A 273 -5.02 -7.97 6.05
N PRO A 274 -5.25 -9.25 5.75
CA PRO A 274 -6.15 -10.08 6.54
C PRO A 274 -5.76 -10.11 8.03
N ALA A 275 -6.76 -10.06 8.91
CA ALA A 275 -6.57 -10.26 10.34
C ALA A 275 -6.37 -11.74 10.65
N SER A 276 -5.58 -12.07 11.67
CA SER A 276 -5.37 -13.46 12.15
C SER A 276 -6.56 -14.04 12.94
N GLY A 277 -7.73 -13.39 12.88
CA GLY A 277 -8.87 -13.65 13.75
C GLY A 277 -10.20 -13.62 12.98
N PRO A 278 -11.20 -12.82 13.41
CA PRO A 278 -12.42 -12.64 12.62
C PRO A 278 -12.11 -12.23 11.18
N ILE A 279 -12.99 -12.61 10.25
CA ILE A 279 -12.87 -12.24 8.83
C ILE A 279 -12.94 -10.72 8.71
N ARG A 280 -11.77 -10.11 8.59
CA ARG A 280 -11.57 -8.68 8.58
C ARG A 280 -10.29 -8.34 7.84
N LEU A 281 -10.33 -7.26 7.09
CA LEU A 281 -9.16 -6.64 6.50
C LEU A 281 -8.72 -5.46 7.34
N GLU A 282 -7.53 -5.53 7.92
CA GLU A 282 -6.94 -4.45 8.70
C GLU A 282 -6.25 -3.46 7.78
N ARG A 283 -6.63 -2.18 7.88
CA ARG A 283 -6.00 -1.14 7.07
C ARG A 283 -4.64 -0.80 7.65
N ARG A 284 -3.57 -1.22 6.98
CA ARG A 284 -2.21 -1.03 7.49
C ARG A 284 -1.65 0.35 7.21
N ALA A 285 -1.88 0.85 6.00
CA ALA A 285 -1.38 2.16 5.59
C ALA A 285 -2.23 2.76 4.47
N ALA A 286 -2.15 4.08 4.31
CA ALA A 286 -2.80 4.77 3.22
C ALA A 286 -2.18 6.12 2.89
N VAL A 287 -2.41 6.57 1.66
CA VAL A 287 -1.86 7.80 1.12
C VAL A 287 -2.89 8.51 0.23
N VAL A 288 -2.96 9.83 0.37
CA VAL A 288 -3.87 10.70 -0.37
C VAL A 288 -3.16 11.29 -1.59
N ARG A 289 -3.81 11.23 -2.75
CA ARG A 289 -3.38 11.74 -4.06
C ARG A 289 -4.34 12.80 -4.58
#